data_AF-A0A931V047-F1
#
_entry.id   AF-A0A931V047-F1
#
_cell.length_a   1.000
_cell.length_b   1.000
_cell.length_c   1.000
_cell.angle_alpha   90.00
_cell.angle_beta   90.00
_cell.angle_gamma   90.00
#
_symmetry.space_group_name_H-M   'P 1'
#
loop_
_entity.id
_entity.type
_entity.pdbx_description
1 polymer ?
#
loop_
_entity_poly.entity_id
_entity_poly.type
_entity_poly.pdbx_seq_one_letter_code
_entity_poly.pdbx_strand_id
1 'polypeptide(L)'
;MKAAAGSALESADRVRKIAMQHGLSPEQVLVGGFPGMRDMSDVLIEWAAPLLEPLKDASMQGFQNAVSLASFIWNAASRPERTAPEVAAAIVQRLREIDASLGDGLLPMIEQLVTGRRRDYATDPRRIWKAEVLERGSVRWVDVVPAAPRSTREGAARSS
;
A
#
# COMPACT_ATOMS: atom_id res chain seq x y z
N MET A 1 -16.27 -17.47 13.13
CA MET A 1 -16.18 -16.09 12.61
C MET A 1 -15.85 -16.15 11.12
N LYS A 2 -16.85 -15.97 10.24
CA LYS A 2 -16.75 -16.27 8.79
C LYS A 2 -17.43 -15.21 7.90
N ALA A 3 -17.42 -13.93 8.31
CA ALA A 3 -18.27 -12.90 7.70
C ALA A 3 -17.55 -11.80 6.90
N ALA A 4 -16.22 -11.75 6.86
CA ALA A 4 -15.49 -10.67 6.15
C ALA A 4 -15.20 -10.95 4.66
N ALA A 5 -15.34 -12.20 4.19
CA ALA A 5 -15.00 -12.58 2.81
C ALA A 5 -16.10 -12.27 1.78
N GLY A 6 -17.35 -12.11 2.20
CA GLY A 6 -18.48 -11.84 1.28
C GLY A 6 -18.49 -10.40 0.75
N SER A 7 -18.20 -9.42 1.63
CA SER A 7 -18.32 -7.99 1.32
C SER A 7 -17.32 -7.49 0.26
N ALA A 8 -16.09 -8.01 0.27
CA ALA A 8 -15.05 -7.60 -0.69
C ALA A 8 -15.29 -8.20 -2.09
N LEU A 9 -15.75 -9.46 -2.16
CA LEU A 9 -16.12 -10.12 -3.43
C LEU A 9 -17.34 -9.44 -4.06
N GLU A 10 -18.35 -9.11 -3.27
CA GLU A 10 -19.53 -8.38 -3.73
C GLU A 10 -19.17 -6.98 -4.26
N SER A 11 -18.20 -6.30 -3.64
CA SER A 11 -17.75 -4.98 -4.07
C SER A 11 -17.02 -5.02 -5.42
N ALA A 12 -16.13 -6.00 -5.62
CA ALA A 12 -15.41 -6.18 -6.88
C ALA A 12 -16.34 -6.56 -8.04
N ASP A 13 -17.30 -7.45 -7.80
CA ASP A 13 -18.30 -7.83 -8.82
C ASP A 13 -19.24 -6.66 -9.16
N ARG A 14 -19.59 -5.84 -8.17
CA ARG A 14 -20.41 -4.63 -8.41
C ARG A 14 -19.70 -3.62 -9.30
N VAL A 15 -18.41 -3.39 -9.06
CA VAL A 15 -17.58 -2.49 -9.87
C VAL A 15 -17.42 -3.03 -11.31
N ARG A 16 -17.18 -4.33 -11.48
CA ARG A 16 -17.15 -4.96 -12.82
C ARG A 16 -18.47 -4.81 -13.55
N LYS A 17 -19.59 -5.04 -12.86
CA LYS A 17 -20.93 -4.95 -13.45
C LYS A 17 -21.26 -3.54 -13.91
N ILE A 18 -20.91 -2.52 -13.13
CA ILE A 18 -21.11 -1.10 -13.50
C ILE A 18 -20.22 -0.74 -14.69
N ALA A 19 -18.94 -1.14 -14.69
CA ALA A 19 -18.03 -0.85 -15.78
C ALA A 19 -18.49 -1.48 -17.12
N MET A 20 -19.00 -2.72 -17.08
CA MET A 20 -19.58 -3.37 -18.26
C MET A 20 -20.85 -2.67 -18.76
N GLN A 21 -21.68 -2.11 -17.86
CA GLN A 21 -22.85 -1.31 -18.24
C GLN A 21 -22.49 -0.02 -18.99
N HIS A 22 -21.26 0.47 -18.84
CA HIS A 22 -20.73 1.64 -19.54
C HIS A 22 -19.89 1.29 -20.78
N GLY A 23 -19.97 0.04 -21.26
CA GLY A 23 -19.32 -0.38 -22.50
C GLY A 23 -17.82 -0.64 -22.39
N LEU A 24 -17.29 -0.73 -21.17
CA LEU A 24 -15.91 -1.18 -20.94
C LEU A 24 -15.87 -2.71 -21.01
N SER A 25 -14.92 -3.25 -21.77
CA SER A 25 -14.72 -4.71 -21.83
C SER A 25 -14.05 -5.21 -20.55
N PRO A 26 -14.26 -6.48 -20.14
CA PRO A 26 -13.69 -7.02 -18.91
C PRO A 26 -12.16 -6.91 -18.83
N GLU A 27 -11.45 -6.94 -19.96
CA GLU A 27 -10.00 -6.71 -20.00
C GLU A 27 -9.58 -5.24 -19.82
N GLN A 28 -10.50 -4.29 -20.02
CA GLN A 28 -10.30 -2.85 -19.77
C GLN A 28 -10.60 -2.46 -18.31
N VAL A 29 -11.30 -3.33 -17.58
CA VAL A 29 -11.60 -3.13 -16.15
C VAL A 29 -10.51 -3.80 -15.32
N LEU A 30 -9.38 -3.10 -15.16
CA LEU A 30 -8.40 -3.41 -14.12
C LEU A 30 -9.01 -3.11 -12.75
N VAL A 31 -9.82 -4.03 -12.22
CA VAL A 31 -9.98 -4.14 -10.76
C VAL A 31 -8.65 -4.72 -10.26
N GLY A 32 -7.86 -3.91 -9.56
CA GLY A 32 -6.47 -4.19 -9.17
C GLY A 32 -6.31 -5.40 -8.22
N GLY A 33 -6.58 -6.60 -8.69
CA GLY A 33 -6.42 -7.81 -7.90
C GLY A 33 -6.20 -9.03 -8.76
N PHE A 34 -5.12 -9.76 -8.49
CA PHE A 34 -5.04 -11.17 -8.84
C PHE A 34 -6.25 -11.89 -8.22
N PRO A 35 -6.98 -12.75 -8.95
CA PRO A 35 -8.13 -13.45 -8.39
C PRO A 35 -7.76 -14.17 -7.09
N GLY A 36 -8.37 -13.76 -5.98
CA GLY A 36 -8.10 -14.29 -4.63
C GLY A 36 -7.14 -13.47 -3.75
N MET A 37 -6.52 -12.41 -4.27
CA MET A 37 -5.73 -11.45 -3.48
C MET A 37 -6.46 -10.10 -3.37
N ARG A 38 -6.46 -9.54 -2.16
CA ARG A 38 -7.01 -8.20 -1.88
C ARG A 38 -6.26 -7.12 -2.67
N ASP A 39 -6.99 -6.09 -3.11
CA ASP A 39 -6.41 -4.93 -3.80
C ASP A 39 -5.34 -4.27 -2.93
N MET A 40 -4.24 -3.84 -3.56
CA MET A 40 -3.11 -3.27 -2.81
C MET A 40 -3.47 -1.91 -2.19
N SER A 41 -4.39 -1.17 -2.80
CA SER A 41 -4.92 0.09 -2.28
C SER A 41 -5.68 -0.15 -0.98
N ASP A 42 -6.56 -1.15 -0.94
CA ASP A 42 -7.31 -1.52 0.27
C ASP A 42 -6.36 -1.98 1.39
N VAL A 43 -5.39 -2.82 1.04
CA VAL A 43 -4.39 -3.31 2.00
C VAL A 43 -3.57 -2.15 2.57
N LEU A 44 -3.14 -1.22 1.72
CA LEU A 44 -2.37 -0.06 2.15
C LEU A 44 -3.19 0.84 3.08
N ILE A 45 -4.43 1.16 2.72
CA ILE A 45 -5.32 2.02 3.53
C ILE A 45 -5.56 1.41 4.90
N GLU A 46 -5.95 0.13 4.97
CA GLU A 46 -6.28 -0.51 6.24
C GLU A 46 -5.07 -0.66 7.16
N TRP A 47 -3.93 -1.08 6.61
CA TRP A 47 -2.71 -1.22 7.39
C TRP A 47 -2.17 0.15 7.86
N ALA A 48 -2.26 1.17 7.00
CA ALA A 48 -1.79 2.52 7.30
C ALA A 48 -2.83 3.38 8.04
N ALA A 49 -3.98 2.84 8.44
CA ALA A 49 -5.03 3.58 9.13
C ALA A 49 -4.52 4.42 10.33
N PRO A 50 -3.58 3.93 11.19
CA PRO A 50 -3.03 4.75 12.27
C PRO A 50 -2.35 6.05 11.80
N LEU A 51 -1.82 6.07 10.58
CA LEU A 51 -1.19 7.24 9.96
C LEU A 51 -2.20 8.10 9.17
N LEU A 52 -3.20 7.48 8.55
CA LEU A 52 -4.13 8.16 7.63
C LEU A 52 -5.38 8.73 8.33
N GLU A 53 -5.93 8.06 9.34
CA GLU A 53 -7.15 8.48 10.04
C GLU A 53 -7.05 9.88 10.65
N PRO A 54 -5.94 10.29 11.31
CA PRO A 54 -5.80 11.65 11.81
C PRO A 54 -5.80 12.72 10.72
N LEU A 55 -5.58 12.33 9.46
CA LEU A 55 -5.41 13.22 8.31
C LEU A 55 -6.60 13.18 7.33
N LYS A 56 -7.69 12.49 7.68
CA LYS A 56 -8.89 12.41 6.83
C LYS A 56 -9.45 13.79 6.47
N ASP A 57 -9.37 14.73 7.41
CA ASP A 57 -9.84 16.11 7.27
C ASP A 57 -8.70 17.08 6.92
N ALA A 58 -7.46 16.59 6.78
CA ALA A 58 -6.31 17.42 6.41
C ALA A 58 -6.41 17.88 4.95
N SER A 59 -5.51 18.78 4.55
CA SER A 59 -5.39 19.17 3.14
C SER A 59 -5.06 17.96 2.24
N MET A 60 -5.41 18.06 0.96
CA MET A 60 -5.08 17.03 -0.04
C MET A 60 -3.58 16.69 -0.03
N GLN A 61 -2.73 17.73 0.02
CA GLN A 61 -1.28 17.56 0.08
C GLN A 61 -0.83 16.82 1.35
N GLY A 62 -1.44 17.10 2.50
CA GLY A 62 -1.13 16.40 3.75
C GLY A 62 -1.48 14.91 3.66
N PHE A 63 -2.64 14.59 3.10
CA PHE A 63 -3.07 13.20 2.90
C PHE A 63 -2.17 12.46 1.88
N GLN A 64 -1.80 13.12 0.78
CA GLN A 64 -0.86 12.59 -0.22
C GLN A 64 0.52 12.28 0.38
N ASN A 65 1.05 13.17 1.21
CA ASN A 65 2.32 12.96 1.90
C ASN A 65 2.25 11.74 2.82
N ALA A 66 1.13 11.56 3.53
CA ALA A 66 0.93 10.42 4.42
C ALA A 66 0.82 9.08 3.66
N VAL A 67 0.10 9.05 2.54
CA VAL A 67 0.03 7.87 1.66
C VAL A 67 1.40 7.54 1.05
N SER A 68 2.18 8.55 0.68
CA SER A 68 3.55 8.37 0.20
C SER A 68 4.46 7.78 1.28
N LEU A 69 4.35 8.29 2.51
CA LEU A 69 5.08 7.74 3.67
C LEU A 69 4.67 6.30 3.97
N ALA A 70 3.37 5.99 3.98
CA ALA A 70 2.86 4.63 4.15
C ALA A 70 3.46 3.67 3.11
N SER A 71 3.47 4.06 1.84
CA SER A 71 4.03 3.27 0.74
C SER A 71 5.53 3.02 0.91
N PHE A 72 6.27 4.04 1.39
CA PHE A 72 7.68 3.92 1.71
C PHE A 72 7.94 2.95 2.87
N ILE A 73 7.17 3.08 3.97
CA ILE A 73 7.27 2.20 5.13
C ILE A 73 6.97 0.74 4.74
N TRP A 74 5.93 0.51 3.93
CA TRP A 74 5.56 -0.81 3.42
C TRP A 74 6.75 -1.50 2.74
N ASN A 75 7.42 -0.78 1.85
CA ASN A 75 8.58 -1.27 1.09
C ASN A 75 9.86 -1.42 1.92
N ALA A 76 10.02 -0.60 2.96
CA ALA A 76 11.19 -0.63 3.84
C ALA A 76 11.09 -1.79 4.83
N ALA A 77 9.89 -2.07 5.33
CA ALA A 77 9.61 -3.16 6.26
C ALA A 77 9.87 -4.56 5.66
N SER A 78 9.90 -4.68 4.33
CA SER A 78 10.20 -5.92 3.61
C SER A 78 11.67 -6.34 3.66
N ARG A 79 12.56 -5.53 4.25
CA ARG A 79 13.99 -5.85 4.43
C ARG A 79 14.19 -6.79 5.63
N PRO A 80 14.46 -8.09 5.43
CA PRO A 80 14.60 -9.04 6.54
C PRO A 80 15.86 -8.82 7.37
N GLU A 81 16.88 -8.15 6.83
CA GLU A 81 18.19 -7.98 7.45
C GLU A 81 18.27 -6.90 8.54
N ARG A 82 17.16 -6.21 8.83
CA ARG A 82 17.08 -5.13 9.83
C ARG A 82 16.01 -5.40 10.85
N THR A 83 16.16 -4.94 12.09
CA THR A 83 15.09 -4.93 13.10
C THR A 83 14.05 -3.84 12.81
N ALA A 84 12.87 -3.92 13.42
CA ALA A 84 11.84 -2.89 13.22
C ALA A 84 12.28 -1.49 13.69
N PRO A 85 12.94 -1.36 14.87
CA PRO A 85 13.53 -0.09 15.30
C PRO A 85 14.56 0.47 14.30
N GLU A 86 15.42 -0.37 13.74
CA GLU A 86 16.43 0.08 12.75
C GLU A 86 15.80 0.59 11.46
N VAL A 87 14.74 -0.08 10.98
CA VAL A 87 14.00 0.38 9.81
C VAL A 87 13.30 1.71 10.13
N ALA A 88 12.64 1.81 11.29
CA ALA A 88 11.95 3.03 11.70
C ALA A 88 12.90 4.22 11.85
N ALA A 89 14.04 4.03 12.51
CA ALA A 89 15.08 5.04 12.67
C ALA A 89 15.62 5.53 11.31
N ALA A 90 15.85 4.61 10.36
CA ALA A 90 16.29 4.98 9.02
C ALA A 90 15.24 5.81 8.25
N ILE A 91 13.95 5.51 8.42
CA ILE A 91 12.85 6.27 7.81
C ILE A 91 12.77 7.67 8.43
N VAL A 92 12.82 7.77 9.76
CA VAL A 92 12.83 9.06 10.48
C VAL A 92 14.02 9.92 10.06
N GLN A 93 15.21 9.33 9.96
CA GLN A 93 16.39 10.04 9.48
C GLN A 93 16.18 10.61 8.08
N ARG A 94 15.58 9.83 7.17
CA ARG A 94 15.27 10.29 5.81
C ARG A 94 14.21 11.39 5.79
N LEU A 95 13.22 11.34 6.69
CA LEU A 95 12.22 12.40 6.83
C LEU A 95 12.87 13.71 7.30
N ARG A 96 13.78 13.64 8.27
CA ARG A 96 14.52 14.81 8.77
C ARG A 96 15.40 15.47 7.71
N GLU A 97 15.97 14.69 6.80
CA GLU A 97 16.73 15.21 5.66
C GLU A 97 15.85 16.01 4.69
N ILE A 98 14.54 15.73 4.64
CA ILE A 98 13.57 16.44 3.81
C ILE A 98 13.02 17.65 4.58
N ASP A 99 12.62 17.43 5.84
CA ASP A 99 12.07 18.44 6.72
C ASP A 99 12.43 18.10 8.18
N ALA A 100 13.28 18.91 8.80
CA ALA A 100 13.76 18.70 10.16
C ALA A 100 12.64 18.76 11.23
N SER A 101 11.47 19.33 10.90
CA SER A 101 10.30 19.34 11.78
C SER A 101 9.56 18.00 11.82
N LEU A 102 9.82 17.12 10.84
CA LEU A 102 9.30 15.76 10.78
C LEU A 102 10.34 14.81 11.39
N GLY A 103 10.10 14.29 12.59
CA GLY A 103 11.11 13.40 13.18
C GLY A 103 10.67 12.58 14.37
N ASP A 104 10.63 13.21 15.55
CA ASP A 104 10.59 12.44 16.80
C ASP A 104 9.20 11.92 17.17
N GLY A 105 8.16 12.73 16.92
CA GLY A 105 6.78 12.32 17.21
C GLY A 105 6.27 11.15 16.36
N LEU A 106 6.96 10.84 15.24
CA LEU A 106 6.54 9.81 14.29
C LEU A 106 7.24 8.46 14.51
N LEU A 107 8.36 8.42 15.25
CA LEU A 107 9.14 7.20 15.43
C LEU A 107 8.32 6.02 15.98
N PRO A 108 7.54 6.18 17.07
CA PRO A 108 6.76 5.07 17.63
C PRO A 108 5.70 4.55 16.64
N MET A 109 5.09 5.46 15.87
CA MET A 109 4.08 5.11 14.87
C MET A 109 4.70 4.34 13.70
N ILE A 110 5.86 4.79 13.21
CA ILE A 110 6.57 4.10 12.13
C ILE A 110 7.01 2.71 12.59
N GLU A 111 7.53 2.57 13.82
CA GLU A 111 7.91 1.28 14.38
C GLU A 111 6.71 0.32 14.49
N GLN A 112 5.55 0.82 14.92
CA GLN A 112 4.30 0.07 14.95
C GLN A 112 3.91 -0.42 13.54
N LEU A 113 3.97 0.46 12.54
CA LEU A 113 3.63 0.11 11.15
C LEU A 113 4.60 -0.94 10.58
N VAL A 114 5.91 -0.79 10.82
CA VAL A 114 6.92 -1.79 10.40
C VAL A 114 6.66 -3.14 11.06
N THR A 115 6.39 -3.15 12.37
CA THR A 115 6.09 -4.36 13.13
C THR A 115 4.81 -5.02 12.62
N GLY A 116 3.74 -4.26 12.42
CA GLY A 116 2.49 -4.75 11.85
C GLY A 116 2.69 -5.32 10.46
N ARG A 117 3.48 -4.65 9.61
CA ARG A 117 3.79 -5.14 8.25
C ARG A 117 4.51 -6.49 8.26
N ARG A 118 5.43 -6.69 9.20
CA ARG A 118 6.19 -7.94 9.35
C ARG A 118 5.41 -9.06 10.01
N ARG A 119 4.46 -8.73 10.90
CA ARG A 119 3.62 -9.70 11.59
C ARG A 119 2.47 -10.18 10.70
N ASP A 120 1.72 -9.23 10.14
CA ASP A 120 0.41 -9.51 9.52
C ASP A 120 0.51 -9.76 8.01
N TYR A 121 1.62 -9.32 7.39
CA TYR A 121 1.83 -9.42 5.95
C TYR A 121 3.20 -10.03 5.58
N ALA A 122 3.83 -10.77 6.49
CA ALA A 122 5.19 -11.33 6.32
C ALA A 122 5.42 -12.00 4.95
N THR A 123 4.40 -12.72 4.46
CA THR A 123 4.43 -13.49 3.22
C THR A 123 3.98 -12.71 1.99
N ASP A 124 3.54 -11.46 2.14
CA ASP A 124 3.14 -10.61 1.02
C ASP A 124 4.41 -10.03 0.35
N PRO A 125 4.76 -10.47 -0.87
CA PRO A 125 5.98 -10.02 -1.54
C PRO A 125 5.77 -8.72 -2.32
N ARG A 126 4.53 -8.20 -2.37
CA ARG A 126 4.19 -7.05 -3.20
C ARG A 126 4.91 -5.82 -2.67
N ARG A 127 5.51 -5.07 -3.59
CA ARG A 127 6.10 -3.76 -3.32
C ARG A 127 5.26 -2.70 -4.01
N ILE A 128 5.24 -1.50 -3.47
CA ILE A 128 4.50 -0.38 -4.04
C ILE A 128 5.45 0.43 -4.90
N TRP A 129 5.16 0.56 -6.20
CA TRP A 129 5.92 1.43 -7.10
C TRP A 129 5.45 2.88 -6.99
N LYS A 130 4.14 3.06 -7.00
CA LYS A 130 3.49 4.37 -6.96
C LYS A 130 2.20 4.25 -6.17
N ALA A 131 1.91 5.26 -5.35
CA ALA A 131 0.60 5.46 -4.76
C ALA A 131 0.15 6.89 -5.05
N GLU A 132 -1.06 7.04 -5.56
CA GLU A 132 -1.65 8.33 -5.90
C GLU A 132 -2.95 8.53 -5.12
N VAL A 133 -3.19 9.78 -4.72
CA VAL A 133 -4.47 10.16 -4.13
C VAL A 133 -5.25 10.94 -5.17
N LEU A 134 -6.45 10.46 -5.48
CA LEU A 134 -7.39 11.07 -6.40
C LEU A 134 -8.57 11.63 -5.62
N GLU A 135 -9.06 12.80 -6.02
CA GLU A 135 -10.28 13.39 -5.45
C GLU A 135 -11.43 13.26 -6.45
N ARG A 136 -12.57 12.75 -5.97
CA ARG A 136 -13.81 12.69 -6.74
C ARG A 136 -14.96 13.16 -5.86
N GLY A 137 -15.33 14.43 -6.02
CA GLY A 137 -16.32 15.08 -5.15
C GLY A 137 -15.77 15.21 -3.73
N SER A 138 -16.49 14.68 -2.74
CA SER A 138 -16.08 14.68 -1.32
C SER A 138 -15.27 13.45 -0.91
N VAL A 139 -14.96 12.54 -1.85
CA VAL A 139 -14.30 11.27 -1.54
C VAL A 139 -12.87 11.28 -2.07
N ARG A 140 -11.93 10.89 -1.22
CA ARG A 140 -10.53 10.65 -1.57
C ARG A 140 -10.31 9.17 -1.81
N TRP A 141 -9.69 8.87 -2.95
CA TRP A 141 -9.36 7.52 -3.37
C TRP A 141 -7.85 7.36 -3.37
N VAL A 142 -7.35 6.19 -2.98
CA VAL A 142 -5.94 5.83 -3.15
C VAL A 142 -5.86 4.82 -4.27
N ASP A 143 -5.00 5.07 -5.25
CA ASP A 143 -4.67 4.13 -6.31
C ASP A 143 -3.21 3.69 -6.12
N VAL A 144 -2.97 2.37 -6.13
CA VAL A 144 -1.67 1.79 -5.85
C VAL A 144 -1.23 0.92 -7.02
N VAL A 145 -0.09 1.29 -7.61
CA VAL A 145 0.58 0.48 -8.63
C VAL A 145 1.59 -0.43 -7.94
N PRO A 146 1.34 -1.75 -7.87
CA PRO A 146 2.34 -2.67 -7.37
C PRO A 146 3.53 -2.74 -8.33
N ALA A 147 4.75 -2.78 -7.78
CA ALA A 147 5.93 -3.09 -8.58
C ALA A 147 5.82 -4.53 -9.07
N ALA A 148 6.14 -4.75 -10.35
CA ALA A 148 6.22 -6.09 -10.90
C ALA A 148 7.19 -6.93 -10.05
N PRO A 149 6.86 -8.22 -9.78
CA PRO A 149 7.84 -9.11 -9.18
C PRO A 149 9.10 -9.08 -10.06
N ARG A 150 10.27 -8.90 -9.45
CA ARG A 150 11.54 -9.04 -10.19
C ARG A 150 11.50 -10.42 -10.83
N SER A 151 11.35 -10.50 -12.15
CA SER A 151 11.53 -11.77 -12.84
C SER A 151 12.92 -12.25 -12.47
N THR A 152 13.01 -13.40 -11.82
CA THR A 152 14.25 -14.15 -11.68
C THR A 152 14.73 -14.49 -13.09
N ARG A 153 15.46 -13.56 -13.71
CA ARG A 153 16.28 -13.80 -14.90
C ARG A 153 17.56 -14.50 -14.44
N GLU A 154 17.40 -15.63 -13.77
CA GLU A 154 18.46 -16.58 -13.43
C GLU A 154 17.86 -17.97 -13.60
N GLY A 155 17.91 -18.48 -14.84
CA GLY A 155 17.33 -19.78 -15.15
C GLY A 155 17.21 -20.09 -16.64
N ALA A 156 18.18 -19.69 -17.47
CA ALA A 156 18.31 -20.20 -18.84
C ALA A 156 19.67 -19.82 -19.46
N ALA A 157 20.78 -20.12 -18.78
CA ALA A 157 22.09 -20.07 -19.41
C ALA A 157 23.07 -20.97 -18.66
N ARG A 158 22.94 -22.28 -18.85
CA ARG A 158 24.03 -23.27 -18.98
C ARG A 158 23.45 -24.69 -18.92
N SER A 159 22.95 -25.13 -20.07
CA SER A 159 23.01 -26.54 -20.45
C SER A 159 23.55 -26.54 -21.87
N SER A 160 24.88 -26.66 -21.96
CA SER A 160 25.63 -27.02 -23.16
C SER A 160 26.88 -27.73 -22.69
#